data_AF-A0A7C2TQ65-F1
#
_entry.id   AF-A0A7C2TQ65-F1
#
_cell.length_a   1.000
_cell.length_b   1.000
_cell.length_c   1.000
_cell.angle_alpha   90.00
_cell.angle_beta   90.00
_cell.angle_gamma   90.00
#
_symmetry.space_group_name_H-M   'P 1'
#
loop_
_entity.id
_entity.type
_entity.pdbx_description
1 polymer ?
#
loop_
_entity_poly.entity_id
_entity_poly.type
_entity_poly.pdbx_seq_one_letter_code
_entity_poly.pdbx_strand_id
1 'polypeptide(L)' 'MMEYTVKEMPKKSARARLIDVNVSVKDSLEVARFLRGMKLQDAKEYL' A
#
# COMPACT_ATOMS: atom_id res chain seq x y z
N MET A 1 5.40 19.67 3.23
CA MET A 1 6.22 18.45 3.02
C MET A 1 5.29 17.25 3.23
N MET A 2 5.10 16.38 2.23
CA MET A 2 4.12 15.28 2.35
C MET A 2 4.74 14.08 3.06
N GLU A 3 4.39 13.89 4.33
CA GLU A 3 4.89 12.80 5.17
C GLU A 3 3.98 11.56 5.10
N TYR A 4 4.49 10.39 5.50
CA TYR A 4 3.64 9.22 5.73
C TYR A 4 2.97 9.36 7.09
N THR A 5 1.71 8.93 7.20
CA THR A 5 0.95 8.99 8.45
C THR A 5 1.53 8.05 9.53
N VAL A 6 2.13 6.94 9.13
CA VAL A 6 2.79 6.00 10.06
C VAL A 6 4.23 6.46 10.33
N LYS A 7 4.46 6.97 11.54
CA LYS A 7 5.73 7.55 11.97
C LYS A 7 6.75 6.52 12.44
N GLU A 8 6.31 5.51 13.19
CA GLU A 8 7.18 4.46 13.72
C GLU A 8 7.09 3.18 12.88
N MET A 9 8.24 2.62 12.50
CA MET A 9 8.29 1.35 11.78
C MET A 9 9.46 0.47 12.17
N PRO A 10 9.36 -0.85 11.89
CA PRO A 10 10.44 -1.80 12.13
C PRO A 10 11.70 -1.43 11.34
N LYS A 11 12.87 -1.75 11.91
CA LYS A 11 14.19 -1.50 11.31
C LYS A 11 14.34 -2.10 9.90
N LYS A 12 13.69 -3.24 9.63
CA LYS A 12 13.70 -3.91 8.32
C LYS A 12 12.36 -3.68 7.62
N SER A 13 12.20 -2.51 7.02
CA SER A 13 11.01 -2.15 6.25
C SER A 13 11.38 -1.42 4.96
N ALA A 14 10.52 -1.53 3.95
CA ALA A 14 10.58 -0.77 2.72
C ALA A 14 9.20 -0.12 2.47
N ARG A 15 9.19 1.06 1.85
CA ARG A 15 7.96 1.81 1.56
C ARG A 15 7.99 2.30 0.12
N ALA A 16 6.81 2.38 -0.49
CA ALA A 16 6.60 2.97 -1.80
C ALA A 16 5.40 3.92 -1.73
N ARG A 17 5.43 4.99 -2.54
CA ARG A 17 4.33 5.92 -2.74
C ARG A 17 4.29 6.36 -4.19
N LEU A 18 3.09 6.49 -4.71
CA LEU A 18 2.79 7.13 -5.98
C LEU A 18 1.74 8.22 -5.72
N ILE A 19 1.86 9.37 -6.40
CA ILE A 19 1.00 10.55 -6.23
C ILE A 19 0.42 10.90 -7.61
N ASP A 20 -0.76 11.51 -7.64
CA ASP A 20 -1.44 11.98 -8.86
C ASP A 20 -1.65 10.90 -9.93
N VAL A 21 -2.07 9.72 -9.48
CA VAL A 21 -2.32 8.57 -10.35
C VAL A 21 -3.77 8.60 -10.82
N ASN A 22 -3.98 8.42 -12.11
CA ASN A 22 -5.32 8.30 -12.69
C ASN A 22 -5.91 6.89 -12.45
N VAL A 23 -6.33 6.63 -11.21
CA VAL A 23 -7.04 5.41 -10.80
C VAL A 23 -8.25 5.76 -9.95
N SER A 24 -9.26 4.89 -9.98
CA SER A 24 -10.45 5.03 -9.13
C SER A 24 -10.08 4.95 -7.65
N VAL A 25 -10.39 5.99 -6.88
CA VAL A 25 -10.15 6.03 -5.43
C VAL A 25 -10.95 4.94 -4.70
N LYS A 26 -12.18 4.68 -5.15
CA LYS A 26 -13.04 3.67 -4.54
C LYS A 26 -12.46 2.27 -4.72
N ASP A 27 -12.13 1.91 -5.95
CA ASP A 27 -11.66 0.56 -6.27
C ASP A 27 -10.27 0.32 -5.68
N SER A 28 -9.39 1.32 -5.74
CA SER A 28 -8.07 1.24 -5.10
C SER A 28 -8.15 1.06 -3.58
N LEU A 29 -9.13 1.69 -2.90
CA LEU A 29 -9.35 1.49 -1.48
C LEU A 29 -9.84 0.08 -1.16
N GLU A 30 -10.73 -0.48 -1.98
CA GLU A 30 -11.23 -1.86 -1.82
C GLU A 30 -10.10 -2.88 -1.99
N VAL A 31 -9.30 -2.75 -3.06
CA VAL A 31 -8.12 -3.59 -3.29
C VAL A 31 -7.10 -3.44 -2.14
N ALA A 32 -6.82 -2.21 -1.69
CA ALA A 32 -5.88 -1.97 -0.60
C ALA A 32 -6.34 -2.56 0.75
N ARG A 33 -7.65 -2.60 1.00
CA ARG A 33 -8.22 -3.27 2.19
C ARG A 33 -8.07 -4.78 2.11
N PHE A 34 -8.29 -5.35 0.93
CA PHE A 34 -8.15 -6.78 0.69
C PHE A 34 -6.70 -7.25 0.88
N LEU A 35 -5.73 -6.56 0.28
CA LEU A 35 -4.31 -6.93 0.35
C LEU A 35 -3.67 -6.69 1.74
N ARG A 36 -4.33 -5.94 2.62
CA ARG A 36 -3.76 -5.54 3.91
C ARG A 36 -3.54 -6.75 4.80
N GLY A 37 -2.29 -6.99 5.18
CA GLY A 37 -1.89 -8.10 6.06
C GLY A 37 -1.53 -9.38 5.32
N MET A 38 -1.67 -9.43 3.99
CA MET A 38 -1.17 -10.53 3.18
C MET A 38 0.36 -10.52 3.09
N LYS A 39 0.97 -11.69 2.87
CA LYS A 39 2.38 -11.75 2.47
C LYS A 39 2.54 -11.16 1.08
N LEU A 40 3.67 -10.52 0.81
CA LEU A 40 3.95 -9.88 -0.47
C LEU A 40 3.84 -10.87 -1.65
N GLN A 41 4.24 -12.12 -1.46
CA GLN A 41 4.16 -13.16 -2.48
C GLN A 41 2.71 -13.51 -2.80
N ASP A 42 1.89 -13.79 -1.79
CA ASP A 42 0.46 -14.09 -1.95
C ASP A 42 -0.31 -12.93 -2.61
N ALA A 43 0.02 -11.69 -2.21
CA ALA A 43 -0.55 -10.48 -2.81
C ALA A 43 -0.19 -10.33 -4.30
N LYS A 44 1.02 -10.75 -4.68
CA LYS A 44 1.48 -10.74 -6.08
C LYS A 44 0.84 -11.84 -6.91
N GLU A 45 0.50 -12.98 -6.34
CA GLU A 45 -0.18 -14.06 -7.05
C GLU A 45 -1.66 -13.78 -7.29
N TYR A 46 -2.27 -12.94 -6.44
CA TYR A 46 -3.65 -12.49 -6.61
C TYR A 46 -3.83 -11.44 -7.72
N LEU A 47 -2.86 -10.53 -7.89
CA LEU A 47 -2.90 -9.43 -8.86
C LEU A 47 -2.30 -9.83 -10.21
#